data_AF-A0A435YAH3-F1
#
_entry.id   AF-A0A435YAH3-F1
#
_cell.length_a   1.000
_cell.length_b   1.000
_cell.length_c   1.000
_cell.angle_alpha   90.00
_cell.angle_beta   90.00
_cell.angle_gamma   90.00
#
_symmetry.space_group_name_H-M   'P 1'
#
loop_
_entity.id
_entity.type
_entity.pdbx_description
1 polymer ?
#
loop_
_entity_poly.entity_id
_entity_poly.type
_entity_poly.pdbx_seq_one_letter_code
_entity_poly.pdbx_strand_id
1 'polypeptide(L)' 'MTNLVEMSHISKAFGGSKALHSVSLDLKAGSVHALMGENGAGKSTLM' A
#
# COMPACT_ATOMS: atom_id res chain seq x y z
N MET A 1 -19.19 8.96 2.97
CA MET A 1 -18.19 8.57 3.99
C MET A 1 -16.85 9.05 3.49
N THR A 2 -16.10 9.81 4.28
CA THR A 2 -14.83 10.41 3.88
C THR A 2 -13.68 9.44 4.15
N ASN A 3 -12.78 9.24 3.18
CA ASN A 3 -11.54 8.49 3.39
C ASN A 3 -10.63 9.28 4.35
N LEU A 4 -9.99 8.59 5.29
CA LEU A 4 -8.99 9.17 6.20
C LEU A 4 -7.63 9.28 5.50
N VAL A 5 -7.26 8.25 4.73
CA VAL A 5 -6.07 8.22 3.88
C VAL A 5 -6.48 7.65 2.52
N GLU A 6 -5.96 8.25 1.46
CA GLU A 6 -6.13 7.80 0.09
C GLU A 6 -4.76 7.74 -0.58
N MET A 7 -4.44 6.59 -1.16
CA MET A 7 -3.25 6.37 -1.98
C MET A 7 -3.70 5.94 -3.36
N SER A 8 -3.24 6.65 -4.39
CA SER A 8 -3.70 6.45 -5.77
C SER A 8 -2.51 6.19 -6.69
N HIS A 9 -2.49 5.01 -7.31
CA HIS A 9 -1.48 4.58 -8.29
C HIS A 9 -0.02 4.73 -7.83
N ILE A 10 0.24 4.48 -6.55
CA ILE A 10 1.59 4.61 -6.00
C ILE A 10 2.50 3.51 -6.52
N SER A 11 3.73 3.90 -6.86
CA SER A 11 4.78 3.01 -7.32
C SER A 11 6.07 3.34 -6.60
N LYS A 12 6.84 2.31 -6.24
CA LYS A 12 8.14 2.47 -5.58
C LYS A 12 9.08 1.38 -6.04
N ALA A 13 10.31 1.78 -6.36
CA ALA A 13 11.40 0.87 -6.66
C ALA A 13 12.62 1.19 -5.79
N PHE A 14 13.39 0.15 -5.49
CA PHE A 14 14.70 0.23 -4.87
C PHE A 14 15.69 -0.48 -5.80
N GLY A 15 16.54 0.29 -6.48
CA GLY A 15 17.37 -0.23 -7.56
C GLY A 15 16.52 -0.90 -8.65
N GLY A 16 16.85 -2.15 -9.01
CA GLY A 16 16.11 -2.94 -9.99
C GLY A 16 14.82 -3.60 -9.48
N SER A 17 14.55 -3.57 -8.17
CA SER A 17 13.37 -4.21 -7.59
C SER A 17 12.19 -3.23 -7.48
N LYS A 18 11.06 -3.57 -8.12
CA LYS A 18 9.80 -2.83 -7.97
C LYS A 18 9.08 -3.32 -6.72
N ALA A 19 9.21 -2.56 -5.63
CA ALA A 19 8.54 -2.87 -4.37
C ALA A 19 7.03 -2.60 -4.41
N LEU A 20 6.59 -1.55 -5.13
CA LEU A 20 5.18 -1.25 -5.39
C LEU A 20 5.00 -0.91 -6.88
N HIS A 21 3.92 -1.39 -7.48
CA HIS A 21 3.59 -1.11 -8.88
C HIS A 21 2.11 -0.76 -9.03
N SER A 22 1.82 0.52 -9.21
CA SER A 22 0.47 1.07 -9.42
C SER A 22 -0.56 0.59 -8.39
N VAL A 23 -0.19 0.66 -7.11
CA VAL A 23 -1.04 0.25 -5.99
C VAL A 23 -1.98 1.39 -5.61
N SER A 24 -3.24 1.08 -5.31
CA SER A 24 -4.19 2.02 -4.72
C SER A 24 -4.77 1.45 -3.43
N LEU A 25 -4.93 2.28 -2.40
CA LEU A 25 -5.46 1.90 -1.09
C LEU A 25 -6.23 3.06 -0.45
N ASP A 26 -7.46 2.77 -0.03
CA ASP A 26 -8.32 3.69 0.71
C ASP A 26 -8.49 3.21 2.14
N LEU A 27 -8.22 4.07 3.11
CA LEU A 27 -8.41 3.79 4.53
C LEU A 27 -9.51 4.68 5.10
N LYS A 28 -10.51 4.05 5.72
CA LYS A 28 -11.62 4.74 6.39
C LYS A 28 -11.32 4.95 7.87
N ALA A 29 -11.76 6.07 8.44
CA ALA A 29 -11.63 6.30 9.88
C ALA A 29 -12.35 5.21 10.69
N GLY A 30 -11.75 4.79 11.81
CA GLY A 30 -12.32 3.78 12.72
C GLY A 30 -12.30 2.34 12.20
N SER A 31 -11.54 2.07 11.14
CA SER A 31 -11.41 0.72 10.58
C SER A 31 -10.06 0.07 10.92
N VAL A 32 -10.06 -1.27 11.00
CA VAL A 32 -8.84 -2.08 11.13
C VAL A 32 -8.67 -2.86 9.83
N HIS A 33 -7.50 -2.72 9.21
CA HIS A 33 -7.14 -3.41 7.97
C HIS A 33 -5.96 -4.35 8.23
N ALA A 34 -5.98 -5.52 7.58
CA ALA A 34 -4.85 -6.44 7.57
C ALA A 34 -4.20 -6.42 6.18
N LEU A 35 -2.89 -6.20 6.13
CA LEU A 35 -2.11 -6.28 4.91
C LEU A 35 -1.38 -7.63 4.86
N MET A 36 -1.82 -8.51 3.96
CA MET A 36 -1.37 -9.89 3.86
C MET A 36 -0.59 -10.13 2.56
N GLY A 37 0.35 -11.07 2.61
CA GLY A 37 1.17 -11.45 1.45
C GLY A 37 2.53 -12.01 1.87
N GLU A 38 3.23 -12.63 0.94
CA GLU A 38 4.54 -13.27 1.18
C GLU A 38 5.66 -12.27 1.50
N ASN A 39 6.80 -12.77 1.98
CA ASN A 39 7.99 -11.95 2.18
C ASN A 39 8.45 -11.35 0.85
N GLY A 40 8.72 -10.04 0.83
CA GLY A 40 9.09 -9.32 -0.39
C GLY A 40 7.92 -8.78 -1.21
N ALA A 41 6.66 -9.03 -0.85
CA ALA A 41 5.48 -8.54 -1.59
C ALA A 41 5.23 -7.01 -1.50
N GLY A 42 6.14 -6.23 -0.90
CA GLY A 42 6.00 -4.77 -0.78
C GLY A 42 5.22 -4.24 0.43
N LYS A 43 4.78 -5.12 1.35
CA LYS A 43 3.93 -4.75 2.50
C LYS A 43 4.51 -3.64 3.39
N SER A 44 5.76 -3.79 3.83
CA SER A 44 6.45 -2.77 4.64
C SER A 44 6.92 -1.56 3.83
N THR A 45 6.81 -1.61 2.51
CA THR A 45 7.00 -0.42 1.66
C THR A 45 5.70 0.36 1.50
N LEU A 46 4.55 -0.32 1.62
CA LEU A 46 3.22 0.30 1.56
C LEU A 46 2.82 0.98 2.89
N MET A 47 3.34 0.50 4.03
CA MET A 47 2.98 0.96 5.39
C MET A 47 4.11 1.71 6.08
#